data_AF-A0A940SW22-F1
#
_entry.id   AF-A0A940SW22-F1
#
_cell.length_a   1.000
_cell.length_b   1.000
_cell.length_c   1.000
_cell.angle_alpha   90.00
_cell.angle_beta   90.00
_cell.angle_gamma   90.00
#
_symmetry.space_group_name_H-M   'P 1'
#
loop_
_entity.id
_entity.type
_entity.pdbx_description
1 polymer ?
#
loop_
_entity_poly.entity_id
_entity_poly.type
_entity_poly.pdbx_seq_one_letter_code
_entity_poly.pdbx_strand_id
1 'polypeptide(L)' 'MFQNTGKLIFDSVEDKTSAKGNPYRIVHIIDPLDYQRLEYFADNDLKVNCVKGEECTLVLKATRQGYSTNMTALAVNKK' A
#
# COMPACT_ATOMS: atom_id res chain seq x y z
N MET A 1 12.44 5.24 -5.64
CA MET A 1 11.37 5.18 -4.62
C MET A 1 10.30 6.15 -5.08
N PHE A 2 9.07 5.69 -5.30
CA PHE A 2 8.00 6.55 -5.79
C PHE A 2 7.16 6.99 -4.59
N GLN A 3 7.04 8.30 -4.39
CA GLN A 3 6.07 8.87 -3.46
C GLN A 3 4.86 9.31 -4.28
N ASN A 4 3.69 8.73 -3.99
CA ASN A 4 2.45 9.24 -4.56
C ASN A 4 1.99 10.43 -3.71
N THR A 5 2.01 11.62 -4.31
CA THR A 5 1.70 12.91 -3.66
C THR A 5 0.19 13.28 -3.70
N GLY A 6 -0.66 12.37 -4.22
CA GLY A 6 -2.11 12.55 -4.26
C GLY A 6 -2.76 12.60 -2.87
N LYS A 7 -4.01 13.08 -2.79
CA LYS A 7 -4.84 13.02 -1.57
C LYS A 7 -5.33 11.58 -1.35
N LEU A 8 -4.48 10.70 -0.86
CA LEU A 8 -4.87 9.31 -0.62
C LEU A 8 -5.40 9.15 0.81
N ILE A 9 -6.53 8.48 0.99
CA ILE A 9 -7.10 8.21 2.32
C ILE A 9 -6.75 6.79 2.72
N PHE A 10 -6.11 6.59 3.87
CA PHE A 10 -5.83 5.24 4.37
C PHE A 10 -7.09 4.57 4.90
N ASP A 11 -7.40 3.35 4.43
CA ASP A 11 -8.58 2.61 4.87
C ASP A 11 -8.22 1.50 5.87
N SER A 12 -7.36 0.56 5.47
CA SER A 12 -6.95 -0.55 6.34
C SER A 12 -5.73 -1.30 5.83
N VAL A 13 -5.12 -2.12 6.69
CA VAL A 13 -4.19 -3.18 6.30
C VAL A 13 -4.87 -4.51 6.58
N GLU A 14 -4.85 -5.40 5.58
CA GLU A 14 -5.46 -6.73 5.66
C GLU A 14 -4.38 -7.80 5.51
N ASP A 15 -4.31 -8.72 6.48
CA ASP A 15 -3.45 -9.90 6.42
C ASP A 15 -4.17 -11.03 5.68
N LYS A 16 -3.57 -11.56 4.62
CA LYS A 16 -4.08 -12.70 3.84
C LYS A 16 -3.04 -13.81 3.74
N THR A 17 -3.51 -15.01 3.43
CA THR A 17 -2.64 -16.15 3.14
C THR A 17 -2.88 -16.60 1.72
N SER A 18 -1.80 -16.74 0.95
CA SER A 18 -1.90 -17.19 -0.44
C SER A 18 -2.35 -18.65 -0.49
N ALA A 19 -2.85 -19.10 -1.64
CA ALA A 19 -3.20 -20.51 -1.86
C ALA A 19 -2.02 -21.48 -1.62
N LYS A 20 -0.78 -20.98 -1.61
CA LYS A 20 0.44 -21.75 -1.32
C LYS A 20 0.89 -21.67 0.15
N GLY A 21 0.10 -21.06 1.03
CA GLY A 21 0.39 -20.95 2.47
C GLY A 21 1.26 -19.76 2.87
N ASN A 22 1.76 -18.96 1.92
CA ASN A 22 2.59 -17.80 2.25
C ASN A 22 1.70 -16.63 2.75
N PRO A 23 1.96 -16.07 3.95
CA PRO A 23 1.27 -14.89 4.44
C PRO A 23 1.72 -13.65 3.65
N TYR A 24 0.78 -12.75 3.38
CA TYR A 24 1.03 -11.47 2.72
C TYR A 24 0.04 -10.42 3.23
N ARG A 25 0.43 -9.15 3.13
CA ARG A 25 -0.39 -8.03 3.58
C ARG A 25 -0.84 -7.19 2.40
N ILE A 26 -2.06 -6.68 2.45
CA ILE A 26 -2.62 -5.72 1.49
C ILE A 26 -2.89 -4.41 2.22
N VAL A 27 -2.43 -3.31 1.66
CA VAL A 27 -2.80 -1.96 2.09
C VAL A 27 -3.94 -1.47 1.21
N HIS A 28 -5.06 -1.15 1.86
CA HIS A 28 -6.25 -0.57 1.25
C HIS A 28 -6.22 0.95 1.41
N ILE A 29 -6.31 1.64 0.28
CA ILE A 29 -6.26 3.10 0.21
C ILE A 29 -7.39 3.55 -0.70
N ILE A 30 -8.00 4.68 -0.37
CA ILE A 30 -9.08 5.27 -1.15
C ILE A 30 -8.51 6.49 -1.87
N ASP A 31 -8.69 6.53 -3.18
CA ASP A 31 -8.53 7.75 -3.96
C ASP A 31 -9.88 8.49 -3.99
N PRO A 32 -10.01 9.65 -3.30
CA PRO A 32 -11.23 10.43 -3.27
C PRO A 32 -11.48 11.20 -4.58
N LEU A 33 -10.50 11.33 -5.48
CA LEU A 33 -10.68 11.99 -6.77
C LEU A 33 -11.39 11.06 -7.76
N ASP A 34 -10.92 9.82 -7.82
CA ASP A 34 -11.45 8.81 -8.74
C ASP A 34 -12.49 7.89 -8.09
N TYR A 35 -12.81 8.11 -6.80
CA TYR A 35 -13.71 7.28 -5.98
C TYR A 35 -13.36 5.79 -6.03
N GLN A 36 -12.07 5.49 -6.15
CA GLN A 36 -11.57 4.13 -6.32
C GLN A 36 -10.84 3.66 -5.06
N ARG A 37 -11.10 2.42 -4.66
CA ARG A 37 -10.24 1.72 -3.70
C ARG A 37 -9.06 1.11 -4.44
N LEU A 38 -7.86 1.53 -4.05
CA LEU A 38 -6.59 1.01 -4.52
C LEU A 38 -6.03 0.02 -3.50
N GLU A 39 -5.56 -1.11 -4.02
CA GLU A 39 -4.99 -2.20 -3.23
C GLU A 39 -3.52 -2.39 -3.60
N TYR A 40 -2.66 -2.34 -2.59
CA TYR A 40 -1.22 -2.53 -2.79
C TYR A 40 -0.70 -3.64 -1.89
N PHE A 41 0.14 -4.52 -2.43
CA PHE A 41 0.87 -5.47 -1.61
C PHE A 41 1.83 -4.74 -0.68
N ALA A 42 1.77 -5.01 0.62
CA ALA A 42 2.68 -4.48 1.60
C ALA A 42 3.99 -5.25 1.62
N ASP A 43 5.08 -4.51 1.82
CA ASP A 43 6.38 -5.08 2.16
C ASP A 43 6.34 -5.73 3.56
N ASN A 44 7.28 -6.62 3.85
CA ASN A 44 7.41 -7.26 5.17
C ASN A 44 7.76 -6.24 6.26
N ASP A 45 8.37 -5.12 5.90
CA ASP A 45 8.72 -4.04 6.82
C ASP A 45 7.82 -2.80 6.67
N LEU A 46 6.55 -2.99 6.27
CA LEU A 46 5.59 -1.89 6.11
C LEU A 46 5.51 -1.04 7.38
N LYS A 47 5.75 0.27 7.24
CA LYS A 47 5.54 1.26 8.31
C LYS A 47 4.26 2.05 8.09
N VAL A 48 3.29 1.92 8.99
CA VAL A 48 2.04 2.68 8.95
C VAL A 48 2.07 3.74 10.06
N ASN A 49 2.24 4.99 9.64
CA ASN A 49 2.27 6.18 10.50
C ASN A 49 1.05 7.09 10.27
N CYS A 50 0.00 6.57 9.63
CA CYS A 50 -1.23 7.29 9.30
C CYS A 50 -2.44 6.60 9.95
N VAL A 51 -3.44 7.39 10.35
CA VAL A 51 -4.66 6.89 10.98
C VAL A 51 -5.72 6.60 9.90
N LYS A 52 -6.57 5.60 10.14
CA LYS A 52 -7.70 5.27 9.25
C LYS A 52 -8.59 6.49 9.03
N GLY A 53 -8.88 6.80 7.76
CA GLY A 53 -9.73 7.92 7.36
C GLY A 53 -9.01 9.26 7.21
N GLU A 54 -7.70 9.33 7.48
CA GLU A 54 -6.90 10.55 7.26
C GLU A 54 -6.26 10.60 5.87
N GLU A 55 -5.91 11.81 5.40
CA GLU A 55 -5.06 11.99 4.23
C GLU A 55 -3.63 11.50 4.55
N CYS A 56 -3.12 10.62 3.71
CA CYS A 56 -1.84 9.95 3.86
C CYS A 56 -1.03 10.03 2.56
N THR A 57 0.29 9.94 2.69
CA THR A 57 1.22 9.75 1.58
C THR A 57 1.65 8.29 1.52
N LEU A 58 1.45 7.65 0.37
CA LEU A 58 1.90 6.28 0.14
C LEU A 58 3.29 6.25 -0.49
N VAL A 59 4.21 5.54 0.15
CA VAL A 59 5.55 5.27 -0.39
C VAL A 59 5.54 3.90 -1.05
N LEU A 60 5.69 3.88 -2.36
CA LEU A 60 5.78 2.66 -3.15
C LEU A 60 7.24 2.38 -3.53
N LYS A 61 7.64 1.13 -3.34
CA LYS A 61 8.91 0.58 -3.76
C LYS A 61 8.66 -0.35 -4.93
N ALA A 62 9.34 -0.09 -6.04
CA ALA A 62 9.39 -1.04 -7.14
C ALA A 62 10.28 -2.22 -6.71
N THR A 63 9.72 -3.42 -6.67
CA THR A 63 10.43 -4.67 -6.42
C THR A 63 10.45 -5.49 -7.70
N ARG A 64 11.66 -5.87 -8.14
CA ARG A 64 11.85 -6.71 -9.31
C ARG A 64 11.69 -8.18 -8.91
N GLN A 65 10.71 -8.85 -9.50
CA GLN A 65 10.54 -10.31 -9.41
C GLN A 65 10.77 -10.90 -10.80
N GLY A 66 11.98 -11.40 -11.04
CA GLY A 66 12.39 -11.92 -12.34
C GLY A 66 12.37 -10.85 -13.44
N TYR A 67 11.51 -11.03 -14.43
CA TYR A 67 11.29 -10.08 -15.55
C TYR A 67 10.15 -9.09 -15.28
N SER A 68 9.41 -9.23 -14.18
CA SER A 68 8.31 -8.33 -13.81
C SER A 68 8.77 -7.32 -12.75
N THR A 69 8.20 -6.12 -12.80
CA THR A 69 8.36 -5.09 -11.76
C THR A 69 7.02 -4.92 -11.06
N ASN A 70 6.97 -5.27 -9.77
CA ASN A 70 5.79 -5.09 -8.93
C ASN A 70 5.97 -3.84 -8.07
N MET A 71 4.86 -3.16 -7.79
CA MET A 71 4.82 -2.00 -6.90
C MET A 71 4.34 -2.47 -5.53
N THR A 72 5.21 -2.39 -4.53
CA THR A 72 4.92 -2.77 -3.14
C THR A 72 4.87 -1.54 -2.24
N ALA A 73 3.88 -1.48 -1.35
CA ALA A 73 3.75 -0.45 -0.33
C ALA A 73 4.81 -0.64 0.76
N LEU A 74 5.67 0.37 0.91
CA LEU A 74 6.75 0.40 1.88
C LEU A 74 6.35 1.17 3.14
N ALA A 75 5.63 2.27 2.98
CA ALA A 75 5.15 3.06 4.10
C ALA A 75 3.87 3.82 3.76
N VAL A 76 3.02 4.00 4.77
CA VAL A 76 1.87 4.90 4.74
C VAL A 76 2.15 5.98 5.77
N ASN A 77 2.50 7.18 5.34
CA ASN A 77 2.82 8.29 6.22
C ASN A 77 1.67 9.27 6.29
N LYS A 78 1.52 9.97 7.42
CA LYS A 78 0.67 11.16 7.47
C LYS A 78 1.21 12.19 6.48
N LYS A 79 0.30 12.83 5.73
CA LYS A 79 0.63 13.92 4.82
C LYS A 79 0.93 15.20 5.59
#